data_AF-A0A7F5RGZ9-F1
#
_entry.id   AF-A0A7F5RGZ9-F1
#
_cell.length_a   1.000
_cell.length_b   1.000
_cell.length_c   1.000
_cell.angle_alpha   90.00
_cell.angle_beta   90.00
_cell.angle_gamma   90.00
#
_symmetry.space_group_name_H-M   'P 1'
#
loop_
_entity.id
_entity.type
_entity.pdbx_description
1 polymer ?
#
loop_
_entity_poly.entity_id
_entity_poly.type
_entity_poly.pdbx_seq_one_letter_code
_entity_poly.pdbx_strand_id
1 'polypeptide(L)'
;MHVILCMSPVGEAFRNRLRMYPALISCTTIDWFCDWPKEALIEVANKYIDGVDFVATITGEKLERRKESVLESSQDKLRKAAANMFSSIHDTVAKYATKMIIEMKRYSYVTPPNYLELVAGYKE
;
A
#
# COMPACT_ATOMS: atom_id res chain seq x y z
N MET A 1 -17.48 -8.85 27.35
CA MET A 1 -16.53 -7.74 27.18
C MET A 1 -15.53 -8.17 26.11
N HIS A 2 -15.40 -7.42 25.02
CA HIS A 2 -14.41 -7.70 23.96
C HIS A 2 -13.38 -6.57 23.98
N VAL A 3 -12.11 -6.93 24.11
CA VAL A 3 -10.98 -5.98 24.11
C VAL A 3 -10.10 -6.30 22.92
N ILE A 4 -9.78 -5.27 22.14
CA ILE A 4 -8.86 -5.37 21.00
C ILE A 4 -7.66 -4.49 21.32
N LEU A 5 -6.46 -5.04 21.17
CA LEU A 5 -5.20 -4.36 21.46
C LEU A 5 -4.33 -4.36 20.21
N CYS A 6 -3.97 -3.18 19.72
CA CYS A 6 -3.09 -3.02 18.57
C CYS A 6 -1.70 -2.61 19.05
N MET A 7 -0.68 -3.39 18.67
CA MET A 7 0.72 -3.14 19.02
C MET A 7 1.58 -3.31 17.79
N SER A 8 2.61 -2.46 17.65
CA SER A 8 3.64 -2.68 16.64
C SER A 8 4.58 -3.80 17.12
N PRO A 9 4.86 -4.82 16.29
CA PRO A 9 5.81 -5.88 16.64
C PRO A 9 7.27 -5.42 16.49
N VAL A 10 7.51 -4.21 15.97
CA VAL A 10 8.84 -3.67 15.71
C VAL A 10 9.53 -3.26 17.01
N GLY A 11 10.76 -3.75 17.21
CA GLY A 11 11.61 -3.42 18.36
C GLY A 11 11.36 -4.30 19.59
N GLU A 12 11.94 -3.91 20.73
CA GLU A 12 11.93 -4.72 21.95
C GLU A 12 10.69 -4.50 22.83
N ALA A 13 9.99 -3.38 22.65
CA ALA A 13 8.87 -2.99 23.50
C ALA A 13 7.74 -4.03 23.51
N PHE A 14 7.40 -4.59 22.35
CA PHE A 14 6.39 -5.65 22.24
C PHE A 14 6.80 -6.90 23.04
N ARG A 15 8.04 -7.36 22.87
CA ARG A 15 8.58 -8.53 23.60
C ARG A 15 8.60 -8.30 25.11
N ASN A 16 8.98 -7.12 25.55
CA ASN A 16 9.01 -6.77 26.97
C ASN A 16 7.59 -6.75 27.57
N ARG A 17 6.60 -6.24 26.83
CA ARG A 17 5.18 -6.27 27.28
C ARG A 17 4.64 -7.69 27.38
N LEU A 18 4.96 -8.56 26.42
CA LEU A 18 4.56 -9.97 26.48
C LEU A 18 5.16 -10.71 27.69
N ARG A 19 6.41 -10.38 28.08
CA ARG A 19 7.05 -10.93 29.29
C ARG A 19 6.43 -10.40 30.58
N MET A 20 6.08 -9.11 30.62
CA MET A 20 5.44 -8.50 31.79
C MET A 20 3.99 -8.95 31.99
N TYR A 21 3.27 -9.24 30.89
CA TYR A 21 1.85 -9.57 30.91
C TYR A 21 1.54 -10.86 30.13
N PRO A 22 1.75 -12.06 30.73
CA PRO A 22 1.54 -13.35 30.07
C PRO A 22 0.11 -13.57 29.55
N ALA A 23 -0.88 -12.90 30.17
CA ALA A 23 -2.29 -12.94 29.75
C ALA A 23 -2.51 -12.51 28.29
N LEU A 24 -1.62 -11.67 27.73
CA LEU A 24 -1.66 -11.25 26.32
C LEU A 24 -1.34 -12.37 25.32
N ILE A 25 -0.84 -13.51 25.79
CA ILE A 25 -0.60 -14.68 24.94
C ILE A 25 -1.60 -15.77 25.30
N SER A 26 -1.90 -15.95 26.60
CA SER A 26 -2.76 -17.05 27.06
C SER A 26 -4.25 -16.78 26.92
N CYS A 27 -4.69 -15.52 26.98
CA CYS A 27 -6.11 -15.16 27.04
C CYS A 27 -6.60 -14.37 25.82
N THR A 28 -5.73 -14.08 24.85
CA THR A 28 -6.08 -13.37 23.62
C THR A 28 -5.58 -14.11 22.40
N THR A 29 -6.29 -13.96 21.28
CA THR A 29 -5.83 -14.46 19.98
C THR A 29 -4.96 -13.40 19.31
N ILE A 30 -3.75 -13.78 18.92
CA ILE A 30 -2.84 -12.90 18.19
C ILE A 30 -3.16 -13.00 16.69
N ASP A 31 -3.51 -11.87 16.10
CA ASP A 31 -3.67 -11.72 14.66
C ASP A 31 -2.50 -10.90 14.09
N TRP A 32 -1.83 -11.42 13.07
CA TRP A 32 -0.61 -10.83 12.52
C TRP A 32 -0.92 -10.05 11.24
N PHE A 33 -0.67 -8.75 11.28
CA PHE A 33 -0.77 -7.87 10.13
C PHE A 33 0.59 -7.81 9.43
N CYS A 34 0.71 -8.59 8.35
CA CYS A 34 1.89 -8.57 7.49
C CYS A 34 1.87 -7.37 6.54
N ASP A 35 3.03 -7.09 5.95
CA ASP A 35 3.15 -6.13 4.86
C ASP A 35 2.21 -6.49 3.71
N TRP A 36 1.73 -5.47 2.99
CA TRP A 36 0.77 -5.68 1.92
C TRP A 36 1.43 -6.43 0.75
N PRO A 37 0.84 -7.55 0.28
CA PRO A 37 1.34 -8.23 -0.90
C PRO A 37 1.16 -7.34 -2.14
N LYS A 38 1.89 -7.68 -3.19
CA LYS A 38 1.90 -6.90 -4.44
C LYS A 38 0.49 -6.74 -5.01
N GLU A 39 -0.30 -7.80 -4.93
CA GLU A 39 -1.67 -7.87 -5.41
C GLU A 39 -2.57 -6.88 -4.65
N ALA A 40 -2.43 -6.79 -3.32
CA ALA A 40 -3.18 -5.85 -2.50
C ALA A 40 -2.82 -4.40 -2.83
N LEU A 41 -1.53 -4.12 -3.07
CA LEU A 41 -1.09 -2.79 -3.52
C LEU A 41 -1.74 -2.41 -4.85
N ILE A 42 -1.74 -3.33 -5.83
CA ILE A 42 -2.36 -3.10 -7.14
C ILE A 42 -3.88 -2.87 -7.00
N GLU A 43 -4.56 -3.64 -6.16
CA GLU A 43 -6.01 -3.49 -5.94
C GLU A 43 -6.36 -2.16 -5.28
N VAL A 44 -5.60 -1.75 -4.26
CA VAL A 44 -5.76 -0.45 -3.61
C VAL A 44 -5.50 0.67 -4.60
N ALA A 45 -4.42 0.60 -5.39
CA ALA A 45 -4.15 1.57 -6.43
C ALA A 45 -5.29 1.69 -7.44
N ASN A 46 -5.77 0.56 -7.97
CA ASN A 46 -6.89 0.53 -8.91
C ASN A 46 -8.15 1.19 -8.33
N LYS A 47 -8.43 0.97 -7.05
CA LYS A 47 -9.59 1.57 -6.37
C LYS A 47 -9.45 3.07 -6.19
N TYR A 48 -8.25 3.56 -5.87
CA TYR A 48 -8.00 4.99 -5.64
C TYR A 48 -7.96 5.80 -6.95
N ILE A 49 -7.45 5.22 -8.03
CA ILE A 49 -7.43 5.87 -9.37
C ILE A 49 -8.72 5.64 -10.16
N ASP A 50 -9.70 4.93 -9.61
CA ASP A 50 -10.99 4.81 -10.26
C ASP A 50 -11.69 6.18 -10.31
N GLY A 51 -12.18 6.51 -11.49
CA GLY A 51 -12.69 7.85 -11.82
C GLY A 51 -11.65 8.84 -12.36
N VAL A 52 -10.36 8.52 -12.38
CA VAL A 52 -9.35 9.32 -13.08
C VAL A 52 -9.44 9.06 -14.59
N ASP A 53 -9.53 10.14 -15.38
CA ASP A 53 -9.50 10.09 -16.83
C ASP A 53 -8.11 10.39 -17.36
N PHE A 54 -7.29 9.32 -17.44
CA PHE A 54 -5.92 9.39 -17.93
C PHE A 54 -5.80 9.95 -19.35
N VAL A 55 -6.82 9.73 -20.20
CA VAL A 55 -6.79 10.21 -21.58
C VAL A 55 -7.05 11.72 -21.60
N ALA A 56 -8.00 12.21 -20.80
CA ALA A 56 -8.21 13.65 -20.64
C ALA A 56 -6.98 14.36 -20.06
N THR A 57 -6.24 13.73 -19.13
CA THR A 57 -5.00 14.32 -18.58
C THR A 57 -3.88 14.45 -19.61
N ILE A 58 -3.76 13.49 -20.54
CA ILE A 58 -2.67 13.50 -21.55
C ILE A 58 -3.02 14.36 -22.76
N THR A 59 -4.26 14.27 -23.26
CA THR A 59 -4.69 14.94 -24.51
C THR A 59 -5.49 16.23 -24.29
N GLY A 60 -5.94 16.52 -23.06
CA GLY A 60 -6.77 17.70 -22.76
C GLY A 60 -8.23 17.60 -23.18
N GLU A 61 -8.58 16.61 -24.01
CA GLU A 61 -9.94 16.37 -24.49
C GLU A 61 -10.61 15.24 -23.69
N LYS A 62 -11.82 15.51 -23.18
CA LYS A 62 -12.65 14.48 -22.53
C LYS A 62 -13.21 13.56 -23.59
N LEU A 63 -12.71 12.33 -23.64
CA LEU A 63 -13.22 11.29 -24.52
C LEU A 63 -14.43 10.63 -23.85
N GLU A 64 -15.62 10.86 -24.38
CA GLU A 64 -16.86 10.22 -23.93
C GLU A 64 -16.72 8.69 -23.99
N ARG A 65 -16.98 8.02 -22.86
CA ARG A 65 -16.90 6.54 -22.74
C ARG A 65 -17.87 5.88 -23.72
N ARG A 66 -17.38 5.46 -24.89
CA ARG A 66 -18.12 4.55 -25.78
C ARG A 66 -18.09 3.14 -25.18
N LYS A 67 -19.05 2.84 -24.31
CA LYS A 67 -19.16 1.62 -23.48
C LYS A 67 -19.32 0.29 -24.24
N GLU A 68 -19.20 0.24 -25.57
CA GLU A 68 -19.73 -0.88 -26.36
C GLU A 68 -18.69 -1.84 -26.97
N SER A 69 -17.39 -1.64 -26.78
CA SER A 69 -16.40 -2.61 -27.27
C SER A 69 -15.97 -3.59 -26.17
N VAL A 70 -16.09 -4.89 -26.46
CA VAL A 70 -15.53 -6.02 -25.68
C VAL A 70 -13.99 -5.97 -25.54
N LEU A 71 -13.32 -5.06 -26.26
CA LEU A 71 -11.90 -4.78 -26.12
C LEU A 71 -11.62 -3.92 -24.89
N GLU A 72 -10.55 -4.26 -24.13
CA GLU A 72 -9.97 -3.37 -23.13
C GLU A 72 -9.76 -1.97 -23.71
N SER A 73 -10.44 -0.98 -23.12
CA SER A 73 -10.26 0.42 -23.50
C SER A 73 -8.81 0.84 -23.28
N SER A 74 -8.28 1.73 -24.13
CA SER A 74 -6.95 2.32 -23.94
C SER A 74 -6.79 2.93 -22.54
N GLN A 75 -7.88 3.43 -21.95
CA GLN A 75 -7.92 3.96 -20.58
C GLN A 75 -7.70 2.86 -19.52
N ASP A 76 -8.24 1.65 -19.72
CA ASP A 76 -8.09 0.54 -18.77
C ASP A 76 -6.65 -0.01 -18.76
N LYS A 77 -5.99 0.00 -19.92
CA LYS A 77 -4.57 -0.37 -20.03
C LYS A 77 -3.68 0.62 -19.27
N LEU A 78 -3.95 1.92 -19.42
CA LEU A 78 -3.22 2.97 -18.69
C LEU A 78 -3.44 2.87 -17.18
N ARG A 79 -4.68 2.61 -16.74
CA ARG A 79 -5.01 2.36 -15.32
C ARG A 79 -4.21 1.21 -14.74
N LYS A 80 -4.24 0.05 -15.42
CA LYS A 80 -3.48 -1.14 -14.99
C LYS A 80 -1.97 -0.87 -14.97
N ALA A 81 -1.44 -0.16 -15.95
CA ALA A 81 -0.03 0.21 -16.00
C ALA A 81 0.36 1.13 -14.83
N ALA A 82 -0.46 2.15 -14.53
CA ALA A 82 -0.24 3.06 -13.40
C ALA A 82 -0.28 2.31 -12.05
N ALA A 83 -1.27 1.44 -11.83
CA ALA A 83 -1.36 0.64 -10.61
C ALA A 83 -0.14 -0.28 -10.42
N ASN A 84 0.33 -0.94 -11.50
CA ASN A 84 1.54 -1.75 -11.48
C ASN A 84 2.80 -0.91 -11.20
N MET A 85 2.86 0.32 -11.71
CA MET A 85 3.95 1.25 -11.47
C MET A 85 3.99 1.68 -10.00
N PHE A 86 2.87 2.07 -9.39
CA PHE A 86 2.82 2.42 -7.97
C PHE A 86 3.27 1.27 -7.08
N SER A 87 2.80 0.06 -7.34
CA SER A 87 3.21 -1.13 -6.60
C SER A 87 4.73 -1.38 -6.72
N SER A 88 5.29 -1.24 -7.92
CA SER A 88 6.72 -1.43 -8.16
C SER A 88 7.58 -0.33 -7.49
N ILE A 89 7.09 0.91 -7.46
CA ILE A 89 7.74 2.01 -6.74
C ILE A 89 7.77 1.72 -5.24
N HIS A 90 6.66 1.25 -4.66
CA HIS A 90 6.61 0.92 -3.24
C HIS A 90 7.60 -0.19 -2.86
N ASP A 91 7.66 -1.28 -3.65
CA ASP A 91 8.59 -2.40 -3.44
C ASP A 91 10.06 -1.97 -3.60
N THR A 92 10.37 -1.12 -4.60
CA THR A 92 11.73 -0.59 -4.75
C THR A 92 12.13 0.27 -3.56
N VAL A 93 11.27 1.18 -3.08
CA VAL A 93 11.56 2.00 -1.89
C VAL A 93 11.78 1.13 -0.65
N ALA A 94 11.00 0.05 -0.47
CA ALA A 94 11.22 -0.90 0.63
C ALA A 94 12.60 -1.59 0.56
N LYS A 95 13.03 -2.00 -0.64
CA LYS A 95 14.38 -2.55 -0.88
C LYS A 95 15.48 -1.53 -0.57
N TYR A 96 15.31 -0.28 -1.01
CA TYR A 96 16.28 0.78 -0.73
C TYR A 96 16.31 1.19 0.75
N ALA A 97 15.18 1.12 1.46
CA ALA A 97 15.14 1.36 2.91
C ALA A 97 15.99 0.33 3.66
N THR A 98 15.96 -0.94 3.22
CA THR A 98 16.83 -2.00 3.78
C THR A 98 18.31 -1.69 3.51
N LYS A 99 18.63 -1.26 2.29
CA LYS A 99 20.00 -0.88 1.90
C LYS A 99 20.51 0.34 2.69
N MET A 100 19.65 1.30 2.97
CA MET A 100 19.96 2.52 3.75
C MET A 100 20.40 2.19 5.18
N ILE A 101 19.84 1.15 5.79
CA ILE A 101 20.28 0.70 7.12
C ILE A 101 21.72 0.16 7.06
N ILE A 102 22.06 -0.59 6.01
CA ILE A 102 23.39 -1.20 5.86
C ILE A 102 24.45 -0.13 5.57
N GLU A 103 24.16 0.79 4.64
CA GLU A 103 25.15 1.76 4.16
C GLU A 103 25.24 3.01 5.05
N MET A 104 24.11 3.56 5.49
CA MET A 104 24.04 4.81 6.22
C MET A 104 23.75 4.65 7.72
N LYS A 105 23.47 3.42 8.19
CA LYS A 105 23.03 3.13 9.57
C LYS A 105 21.81 3.96 9.99
N ARG A 106 20.95 4.33 9.03
CA ARG A 106 19.72 5.09 9.26
C ARG A 106 18.52 4.21 8.95
N TYR A 107 17.58 4.17 9.90
CA TYR A 107 16.30 3.50 9.70
C TYR A 107 15.38 4.38 8.87
N SER A 108 14.80 3.80 7.82
CA SER A 108 13.69 4.37 7.07
C SER A 108 12.55 3.37 7.06
N TYR A 109 11.37 3.80 7.51
CA TYR A 109 10.20 2.92 7.60
C TYR A 109 9.26 3.19 6.44
N VAL A 110 9.04 2.15 5.65
CA VAL A 110 8.06 2.16 4.57
C VAL A 110 6.78 1.54 5.11
N THR A 111 5.69 2.30 5.12
CA THR A 111 4.43 1.87 5.72
C THR A 111 3.26 2.04 4.75
N PRO A 112 2.14 1.28 4.91
CA PRO A 112 0.97 1.43 4.06
C PRO A 112 0.41 2.87 3.96
N PRO A 113 0.39 3.69 5.04
CA PRO A 113 0.04 5.11 4.95
C PRO A 113 0.83 5.87 3.88
N ASN A 114 2.16 5.69 3.81
CA ASN A 114 2.99 6.34 2.79
C ASN A 114 2.58 5.93 1.36
N TYR A 115 2.12 4.69 1.18
CA TYR A 115 1.58 4.22 -0.11
C TYR A 115 0.25 4.89 -0.44
N LEU A 116 -0.64 5.00 0.55
CA LEU A 116 -1.94 5.66 0.36
C LEU A 116 -1.75 7.14 0.00
N GLU A 117 -0.80 7.83 0.63
CA GLU A 117 -0.44 9.20 0.28
C GLU A 117 0.09 9.32 -1.16
N LEU A 118 0.97 8.39 -1.59
CA LEU A 118 1.48 8.35 -2.96
C LEU A 118 0.34 8.26 -3.99
N VAL A 119 -0.62 7.36 -3.77
CA VAL A 119 -1.71 7.14 -4.72
C VAL A 119 -2.75 8.26 -4.64
N ALA A 120 -3.04 8.78 -3.44
CA ALA A 120 -3.96 9.90 -3.25
C ALA A 120 -3.42 11.19 -3.91
N GLY A 121 -2.12 11.49 -3.73
CA GLY A 121 -1.47 12.65 -4.33
C GLY A 121 -1.39 12.60 -5.86
N TYR A 122 -1.60 11.44 -6.49
CA TYR A 122 -1.70 11.36 -7.95
C TYR A 122 -3.02 11.91 -8.51
N LYS A 123 -4.06 12.00 -7.68
CA LYS A 123 -5.38 12.49 -8.09
C LYS A 123 -5.49 14.02 -8.04
N GLU A 124 -4.67 14.67 -7.21
CA GLU A 124 -4.56 16.13 -7.11
C GLU A 124 -3.81 16.72 -8.31
#